data_AF-A0A4V2UT31-F1
#
_entry.id   AF-A0A4V2UT31-F1
#
_cell.length_a   1.000
_cell.length_b   1.000
_cell.length_c   1.000
_cell.angle_alpha   90.00
_cell.angle_beta   90.00
_cell.angle_gamma   90.00
#
_symmetry.space_group_name_H-M   'P 1'
#
loop_
_entity.id
_entity.type
_entity.pdbx_description
1 polymer ?
#
loop_
_entity_poly.entity_id
_entity_poly.type
_entity_poly.pdbx_seq_one_letter_code
_entity_poly.pdbx_strand_id
1 'polypeptide(L)'
;MDTYESTLDEQKQVEKVKNPPKDARSLGAMESNQRHVSYRMKKRGMHWSLEGAEAMIKVKQGILNKTLRSTYLAHQRRSERKQRDVKKTVRLAQILRESTHPSIGVKQGSISLYTAH
;
A
#
# COMPACT_ATOMS: atom_id res chain seq x y z
N MET A 1 -49.38 14.34 30.41
CA MET A 1 -49.48 13.82 29.02
C MET A 1 -48.09 13.32 28.62
N ASP A 2 -47.37 12.67 29.55
CA ASP A 2 -45.89 12.73 29.56
C ASP A 2 -45.27 11.33 29.49
N THR A 3 -46.10 10.28 29.40
CA THR A 3 -45.67 8.89 29.34
C THR A 3 -45.47 8.38 27.91
N TYR A 4 -46.11 9.00 26.92
CA TYR A 4 -45.97 8.63 25.50
C TYR A 4 -44.70 9.19 24.84
N GLU A 5 -44.20 10.35 25.30
CA GLU A 5 -42.95 10.91 24.80
C GLU A 5 -41.73 10.20 25.41
N SER A 6 -41.83 9.77 26.67
CA SER A 6 -40.77 9.00 27.36
C SER A 6 -40.50 7.63 26.71
N THR A 7 -41.54 6.95 26.20
CA THR A 7 -41.36 5.65 25.54
C THR A 7 -40.76 5.80 24.14
N LEU A 8 -40.98 6.93 23.47
CA LEU A 8 -40.35 7.22 22.18
C LEU A 8 -38.85 7.52 22.32
N ASP A 9 -38.42 8.19 23.39
CA ASP A 9 -37.00 8.41 23.67
C ASP A 9 -36.27 7.12 24.09
N GLU A 10 -36.96 6.19 24.78
CA GLU A 10 -36.44 4.84 25.03
C GLU A 10 -36.34 4.00 23.76
N GLN A 11 -37.31 4.11 22.83
CA GLN A 11 -37.21 3.44 21.52
C GLN A 11 -36.18 4.08 20.58
N LYS A 12 -35.81 5.34 20.83
CA LYS A 12 -34.77 6.07 20.10
C LYS A 12 -33.37 5.90 20.72
N GLN A 13 -33.22 5.06 21.74
CA GLN A 13 -31.92 4.43 21.98
C GLN A 13 -31.71 3.37 20.89
N VAL A 14 -31.15 3.82 19.77
CA VAL A 14 -30.53 2.99 18.72
C VAL A 14 -29.96 1.74 19.37
N GLU A 15 -30.55 0.57 19.06
CA GLU A 15 -30.16 -0.75 19.54
C GLU A 15 -28.65 -0.84 19.71
N LYS A 16 -28.15 -0.57 20.92
CA LYS A 16 -26.73 -0.68 21.19
C LYS A 16 -26.45 -2.16 21.23
N VAL A 17 -25.74 -2.65 20.22
CA VAL A 17 -25.23 -4.03 20.17
C VAL A 17 -24.60 -4.32 21.54
N LYS A 18 -25.17 -5.28 22.28
CA LYS A 18 -24.83 -5.49 23.70
C LYS A 18 -23.37 -5.93 23.88
N ASN A 19 -22.78 -6.58 22.87
CA ASN A 19 -21.39 -7.05 22.87
C ASN A 19 -20.71 -6.69 21.53
N PRO A 20 -20.29 -5.43 21.35
CA PRO A 20 -19.52 -5.07 20.18
C PRO A 20 -18.07 -5.59 20.33
N PRO A 21 -17.39 -5.95 19.23
CA PRO A 21 -15.97 -6.25 19.28
C PRO A 21 -15.18 -5.06 19.84
N LYS A 22 -14.01 -5.33 20.46
CA LYS A 22 -13.25 -4.37 21.28
C LYS A 22 -12.84 -3.07 20.55
N ASP A 23 -12.86 -3.04 19.21
CA ASP A 23 -12.55 -1.87 18.37
C ASP A 23 -13.75 -1.46 17.48
N ALA A 24 -14.98 -1.86 17.84
CA ALA A 24 -16.16 -1.38 17.15
C ALA A 24 -16.34 0.11 17.43
N ARG A 25 -16.34 0.92 16.37
CA ARG A 25 -16.56 2.35 16.45
C ARG A 25 -18.03 2.69 16.21
N SER A 26 -18.41 3.90 16.61
CA SER A 26 -19.76 4.44 16.36
C SER A 26 -20.01 4.63 14.86
N LEU A 27 -21.28 4.81 14.50
CA LEU A 27 -21.74 5.00 13.12
C LEU A 27 -20.99 6.12 12.37
N GLY A 28 -20.55 7.17 13.08
CA GLY A 28 -19.75 8.25 12.50
C GLY A 28 -18.40 7.78 11.93
N ALA A 29 -17.79 6.75 12.53
CA ALA A 29 -16.56 6.16 11.99
C ALA A 29 -16.82 5.34 10.71
N MET A 30 -17.99 4.72 10.59
CA MET A 30 -18.41 4.06 9.35
C MET A 30 -18.61 5.09 8.24
N GLU A 31 -19.28 6.20 8.55
CA GLU A 31 -19.50 7.29 7.60
C GLU A 31 -18.18 7.92 7.13
N SER A 32 -17.25 8.18 8.05
CA SER A 32 -15.93 8.73 7.69
C SER A 32 -15.15 7.79 6.76
N ASN A 33 -15.21 6.47 7.01
CA ASN A 33 -14.54 5.48 6.18
C ASN A 33 -15.13 5.43 4.77
N GLN A 34 -16.47 5.49 4.64
CA GLN A 34 -17.15 5.53 3.35
C GLN A 34 -16.76 6.78 2.53
N ARG A 35 -16.60 7.95 3.18
CA ARG A 35 -16.26 9.22 2.51
C ARG A 35 -14.96 9.16 1.70
N HIS A 36 -13.96 8.42 2.16
CA HIS A 36 -12.69 8.26 1.44
C HIS A 36 -12.86 7.60 0.05
N VAL A 37 -13.86 6.73 -0.07
CA VAL A 37 -14.21 6.07 -1.34
C VAL A 37 -15.17 6.95 -2.15
N SER A 38 -16.25 7.41 -1.53
CA SER A 38 -17.33 8.11 -2.23
C SER A 38 -16.87 9.44 -2.85
N TYR A 39 -16.01 10.21 -2.17
CA TYR A 39 -15.46 11.45 -2.76
C TYR A 39 -14.55 11.22 -3.95
N ARG A 40 -13.88 10.07 -4.04
CA ARG A 40 -13.08 9.73 -5.23
C ARG A 40 -13.98 9.44 -6.43
N MET A 41 -15.13 8.85 -6.19
CA MET A 41 -15.99 8.30 -7.25
C MET A 41 -17.08 9.27 -7.70
N LYS A 42 -17.62 10.09 -6.80
CA LYS A 42 -18.75 11.01 -7.09
C LYS A 42 -18.30 12.23 -7.92
N LYS A 43 -19.23 12.76 -8.75
CA LYS A 43 -19.10 14.02 -9.52
C LYS A 43 -17.91 14.12 -10.47
N ARG A 44 -17.50 13.01 -11.10
CA ARG A 44 -16.41 13.02 -12.10
C ARG A 44 -16.85 12.88 -13.55
N GLY A 45 -18.15 12.81 -13.82
CA GLY A 45 -18.66 12.51 -15.17
C GLY A 45 -18.25 11.12 -15.69
N MET A 46 -17.70 10.27 -14.81
CA MET A 46 -17.25 8.91 -15.13
C MET A 46 -18.26 7.90 -14.62
N HIS A 47 -18.67 6.99 -15.49
CA HIS A 47 -19.46 5.81 -15.16
C HIS A 47 -18.46 4.67 -14.88
N TRP A 48 -18.59 4.04 -13.72
CA TRP A 48 -17.74 2.89 -13.37
C TRP A 48 -18.47 1.61 -13.75
N SER A 49 -17.80 0.70 -14.44
CA SER A 49 -18.26 -0.69 -14.49
C SER A 49 -18.21 -1.29 -13.08
N LEU A 50 -18.97 -2.36 -12.84
CA LEU A 50 -18.97 -3.05 -11.55
C LEU A 50 -17.54 -3.49 -11.15
N GLU A 51 -16.81 -4.09 -12.10
CA GLU A 51 -15.43 -4.52 -11.90
C GLU A 51 -14.48 -3.33 -11.63
N GLY A 52 -14.62 -2.24 -12.40
CA GLY A 52 -13.80 -1.05 -12.21
C GLY A 52 -14.07 -0.35 -10.88
N ALA A 53 -15.33 -0.35 -10.43
CA ALA A 53 -15.73 0.16 -9.12
C ALA A 53 -15.11 -0.70 -8.00
N GLU A 54 -15.20 -2.03 -8.10
CA GLU A 54 -14.63 -2.95 -7.13
C GLU A 54 -13.11 -2.81 -7.03
N ALA A 55 -12.42 -2.77 -8.17
CA ALA A 55 -10.97 -2.57 -8.22
C ALA A 55 -10.56 -1.24 -7.57
N MET A 56 -11.29 -0.15 -7.86
CA MET A 56 -11.03 1.16 -7.26
C MET A 56 -11.20 1.14 -5.74
N ILE A 57 -12.27 0.51 -5.24
CA ILE A 57 -12.54 0.36 -3.81
C ILE A 57 -11.39 -0.42 -3.14
N LYS A 58 -10.97 -1.54 -3.73
CA LYS A 58 -9.83 -2.34 -3.21
C LYS A 58 -8.55 -1.52 -3.13
N VAL A 59 -8.24 -0.72 -4.15
CA VAL A 59 -7.06 0.16 -4.14
C VAL A 59 -7.17 1.22 -3.04
N LYS A 60 -8.32 1.90 -2.91
CA LYS A 60 -8.53 2.91 -1.87
C LYS A 60 -8.44 2.32 -0.47
N GLN A 61 -9.06 1.17 -0.24
CA GLN A 61 -8.99 0.47 1.03
C GLN A 61 -7.56 0.03 1.35
N GLY A 62 -6.84 -0.49 0.36
CA GLY A 62 -5.44 -0.89 0.52
C GLY A 62 -4.52 0.29 0.87
N ILE A 63 -4.79 1.49 0.34
CA ILE A 63 -4.05 2.70 0.71
C ILE A 63 -4.33 3.09 2.16
N LEU A 64 -5.60 3.14 2.56
CA LEU A 64 -6.00 3.49 3.93
C LEU A 64 -5.42 2.52 4.96
N ASN A 65 -5.46 1.23 4.66
CA ASN A 65 -4.93 0.18 5.54
C ASN A 65 -3.40 0.04 5.45
N LYS A 66 -2.73 0.81 4.57
CA LYS A 66 -1.29 0.69 4.26
C LYS A 66 -0.86 -0.72 3.80
N THR A 67 -1.79 -1.51 3.28
CA THR A 67 -1.57 -2.89 2.81
C THR A 67 -1.42 -2.99 1.29
N LEU A 68 -1.68 -1.93 0.53
CA LEU A 68 -1.66 -1.99 -0.94
C LEU A 68 -0.33 -2.52 -1.50
N ARG A 69 0.80 -2.08 -0.94
CA ARG A 69 2.12 -2.49 -1.43
C ARG A 69 2.38 -3.97 -1.17
N SER A 70 2.03 -4.47 0.02
CA SER A 70 2.28 -5.88 0.36
C SER A 70 1.39 -6.80 -0.47
N THR A 71 0.11 -6.46 -0.65
CA THR A 71 -0.82 -7.24 -1.48
C THR A 71 -0.40 -7.22 -2.95
N TYR A 72 -0.04 -6.05 -3.49
CA TYR A 72 0.45 -5.93 -4.87
C TYR A 72 1.69 -6.79 -5.10
N LEU A 73 2.69 -6.72 -4.21
CA LEU A 73 3.92 -7.51 -4.34
C LEU A 73 3.68 -9.02 -4.15
N ALA A 74 2.75 -9.42 -3.28
CA ALA A 74 2.41 -10.82 -3.08
C ALA A 74 1.79 -11.47 -4.33
N HIS A 75 0.96 -10.72 -5.06
CA HIS A 75 0.37 -11.18 -6.31
C HIS A 75 1.29 -11.03 -7.52
N GLN A 76 2.32 -10.17 -7.44
CA GLN A 76 3.28 -9.97 -8.51
C GLN A 76 4.26 -11.16 -8.62
N ARG A 77 3.87 -12.20 -9.35
CA ARG A 77 4.76 -13.32 -9.69
C ARG A 77 5.56 -13.00 -10.96
N ARG A 78 6.89 -12.98 -10.85
CA ARG A 78 7.80 -12.92 -12.00
C ARG A 78 8.07 -14.33 -12.51
N SER A 79 8.27 -14.51 -13.82
CA SER A 79 8.75 -15.78 -14.36
C SER A 79 10.11 -16.14 -13.78
N GLU A 80 10.41 -17.43 -13.68
CA GLU A 80 11.69 -17.96 -13.17
C GLU A 80 12.90 -17.33 -13.89
N ARG A 81 12.80 -17.13 -15.21
CA ARG A 81 13.83 -16.45 -15.99
C ARG A 81 14.07 -15.03 -15.52
N LYS A 82 13.01 -14.25 -15.31
CA LYS A 82 13.12 -12.85 -14.87
C LYS A 82 13.63 -12.76 -13.43
N GLN A 83 13.24 -13.70 -12.56
CA GLN A 83 13.79 -13.78 -11.21
C GLN A 83 15.31 -14.04 -11.23
N ARG A 84 15.77 -14.95 -12.11
CA ARG A 84 17.20 -15.24 -12.29
C ARG A 84 17.98 -14.02 -12.77
N ASP A 85 17.45 -13.28 -13.74
CA ASP A 85 18.10 -12.07 -14.25
C ASP A 85 18.25 -11.02 -13.15
N VAL A 86 17.20 -10.79 -12.36
CA VAL A 86 17.23 -9.87 -11.21
C VAL A 86 18.25 -10.33 -10.17
N LYS A 87 18.33 -11.63 -9.89
CA LYS A 87 19.33 -12.18 -8.96
C LYS A 87 20.76 -11.94 -9.45
N LYS A 88 21.01 -12.10 -10.76
CA LYS A 88 22.31 -11.80 -11.38
C LYS A 88 22.66 -10.32 -11.25
N THR A 89 21.73 -9.41 -11.58
CA THR A 89 21.98 -7.96 -11.50
C THR A 89 22.25 -7.50 -10.07
N VAL A 90 21.48 -8.01 -9.10
CA VAL A 90 21.69 -7.67 -7.68
C VAL A 90 23.06 -8.18 -7.21
N ARG A 91 23.44 -9.40 -7.59
CA ARG A 91 24.76 -9.96 -7.25
C ARG A 91 25.90 -9.15 -7.85
N LEU A 92 25.80 -8.77 -9.13
CA LEU A 92 26.80 -7.92 -9.78
C LEU A 92 26.91 -6.56 -9.11
N ALA A 93 25.78 -5.91 -8.79
CA ALA A 93 25.78 -4.63 -8.09
C ALA A 93 26.42 -4.73 -6.70
N GLN A 94 26.20 -5.83 -5.98
CA GLN A 94 26.84 -6.09 -4.69
C GLN A 94 28.36 -6.21 -4.84
N ILE A 95 28.84 -7.01 -5.79
CA ILE A 95 30.28 -7.19 -6.07
C ILE A 95 30.94 -5.86 -6.44
N LEU A 96 30.28 -5.04 -7.27
CA LEU A 96 30.81 -3.73 -7.67
C LEU A 96 30.79 -2.70 -6.53
N ARG A 97 29.93 -2.89 -5.52
CA ARG A 97 29.88 -2.01 -4.33
C ARG A 97 30.97 -2.34 -3.32
N GLU A 98 31.42 -3.58 -3.27
CA GLU A 98 32.52 -3.99 -2.39
C GLU A 98 33.82 -3.30 -2.82
N SER A 99 34.55 -2.71 -1.88
CA SER A 99 35.84 -2.08 -2.16
C SER A 99 36.80 -3.14 -2.67
N THR A 100 37.36 -2.93 -3.86
CA THR A 100 38.31 -3.86 -4.47
C THR A 100 39.55 -4.00 -3.58
N HIS A 101 39.65 -5.12 -2.87
CA HIS A 101 40.87 -5.47 -2.17
C HIS A 101 41.93 -5.90 -3.19
N PRO A 102 43.14 -5.30 -3.18
CA PRO A 102 44.21 -5.76 -4.05
C PRO A 102 44.59 -7.19 -3.69
N SER A 103 44.74 -8.06 -4.68
CA SER A 103 45.27 -9.41 -4.45
C SER A 103 46.74 -9.34 -4.06
N ILE A 104 47.19 -10.31 -3.25
CA ILE A 104 48.58 -10.40 -2.78
C ILE A 104 49.50 -10.51 -4.01
N GLY A 105 50.35 -9.50 -4.20
CA GLY A 105 51.31 -9.42 -5.32
C GLY A 105 51.00 -8.40 -6.42
N VAL A 106 49.86 -7.69 -6.36
CA VAL A 106 49.53 -6.65 -7.36
C VAL A 106 50.36 -5.39 -7.13
N LYS A 107 51.16 -5.00 -8.12
CA LYS A 107 51.80 -3.69 -8.17
C LYS A 107 50.84 -2.67 -8.79
N GLN A 108 50.35 -1.71 -8.00
CA GLN A 108 49.57 -0.60 -8.53
C GLN A 108 50.53 0.42 -9.16
N GLY A 109 50.39 0.66 -10.45
CA GLY A 109 51.14 1.69 -11.19
C GLY A 109 50.19 2.52 -12.04
N SER A 110 50.51 3.80 -12.22
CA SER A 110 49.77 4.72 -13.10
C SER A 110 50.61 5.06 -14.32
N ILE A 111 50.01 5.00 -15.51
CA ILE A 111 50.64 5.50 -16.74
C ILE A 111 50.29 6.99 -16.85
N SER A 112 51.28 7.87 -16.71
CA SER A 112 51.10 9.29 -16.99
C SER A 112 50.98 9.50 -18.50
N LEU A 113 49.84 9.99 -18.97
CA LEU A 113 49.70 10.46 -20.34
C LEU A 113 50.45 11.79 -20.47
N TYR A 114 51.65 11.76 -21.04
CA TYR A 114 52.34 12.97 -21.44
C TYR A 114 51.63 13.54 -22.68
N THR A 115 50.84 14.59 -22.49
CA THR A 115 50.35 15.41 -23.60
C THR A 115 51.51 16.25 -24.10
N ALA A 116 51.94 16.03 -25.35
CA ALA A 116 52.90 16.91 -26.01
C ALA A 116 52.27 18.31 -26.18
N HIS A 117 52.95 19.32 -25.64
CA HIS A 117 52.61 20.73 -25.81
C HIS A 117 53.02 21.24 -27.20
#